data_AF-A0A1A9J675-F1
#
_entry.id   AF-A0A1A9J675-F1
#
_cell.length_a   1.000
_cell.length_b   1.000
_cell.length_c   1.000
_cell.angle_alpha   90.00
_cell.angle_beta   90.00
_cell.angle_gamma   90.00
#
_symmetry.space_group_name_H-M   'P 1'
#
loop_
_entity.id
_entity.type
_entity.pdbx_description
1 polymer ?
#
loop_
_entity_poly.entity_id
_entity_poly.type
_entity_poly.pdbx_seq_one_letter_code
_entity_poly.pdbx_strand_id
1 'polypeptide(L)'
;MLGEPEGYDARGRGRALGVRIRPRAALAAACVVLGLGLIGGAVTGSWLTGDSGDGGAAGTFAAAGTLWHSIPVDRLFPPTVDGRGAGPGGADRTWTRIAVAPDSGCADAFDPLLRKALSPVGCTRLLRATYTDATQSFVTTVGLLFTKADAPAMRSLAVRFRDEGLDRRTDLLPRPYAAPGTVAAAFGDRQRASWTVSVLTEAPVVVYAVSGWADGRAADVPQPAADAMKAGAATPAAQAGLGHEAKGLADRIERGFRTTAGQATEKPS
;
A
#
# COMPACT_ATOMS: atom_id res chain seq x y z
N MET A 1 28.40 42.18 -42.26
CA MET A 1 28.12 41.89 -43.68
C MET A 1 29.06 40.77 -44.11
N LEU A 2 28.46 39.69 -44.63
CA LEU A 2 28.91 38.74 -45.70
C LEU A 2 30.37 38.24 -45.69
N GLY A 3 30.67 36.95 -45.83
CA GLY A 3 29.84 35.76 -46.07
C GLY A 3 30.72 34.55 -46.46
N GLU A 4 30.11 33.37 -46.34
CA GLU A 4 30.33 32.05 -47.00
C GLU A 4 31.70 31.34 -47.02
N PRO A 5 31.68 29.99 -47.06
CA PRO A 5 31.75 29.32 -48.36
C PRO A 5 30.80 28.11 -48.58
N GLU A 6 30.50 27.88 -49.86
CA GLU A 6 29.78 26.77 -50.48
C GLU A 6 30.52 25.41 -50.42
N GLY A 7 29.77 24.32 -50.61
CA GLY A 7 30.31 22.98 -50.87
C GLY A 7 29.72 22.34 -52.13
N TYR A 8 30.37 21.30 -52.65
CA TYR A 8 29.78 20.10 -53.29
C TYR A 8 30.90 19.20 -53.83
N ASP A 9 30.75 17.87 -53.75
CA ASP A 9 31.11 17.03 -54.91
C ASP A 9 30.32 15.70 -54.93
N ALA A 10 30.07 15.23 -56.14
CA ALA A 10 29.23 14.10 -56.50
C ALA A 10 30.05 12.94 -57.10
N ARG A 11 29.53 11.71 -56.99
CA ARG A 11 29.43 10.72 -58.10
C ARG A 11 28.96 9.36 -57.59
N GLY A 12 28.09 8.72 -58.35
CA GLY A 12 27.57 7.39 -58.08
C GLY A 12 27.70 6.41 -59.26
N ARG A 13 27.55 5.12 -58.89
CA ARG A 13 26.97 3.94 -59.59
C ARG A 13 27.68 3.17 -60.73
N GLY A 14 27.66 1.84 -60.54
CA GLY A 14 27.42 0.76 -61.54
C GLY A 14 28.67 -0.05 -61.96
N ARG A 15 28.69 -1.37 -62.23
CA ARG A 15 27.69 -2.44 -62.40
C ARG A 15 28.41 -3.82 -62.54
N ALA A 16 27.82 -4.89 -61.98
CA ALA A 16 27.64 -6.28 -62.51
C ALA A 16 28.75 -7.32 -62.89
N LEU A 17 28.53 -8.55 -62.37
CA LEU A 17 28.57 -9.91 -62.99
C LEU A 17 29.90 -10.65 -63.32
N GLY A 18 30.02 -11.91 -62.82
CA GLY A 18 30.51 -13.05 -63.64
C GLY A 18 31.67 -13.94 -63.14
N VAL A 19 31.36 -14.98 -62.34
CA VAL A 19 31.62 -16.43 -62.58
C VAL A 19 33.06 -16.99 -62.85
N ARG A 20 33.52 -17.89 -61.95
CA ARG A 20 34.32 -19.16 -62.10
C ARG A 20 35.79 -19.05 -62.63
N ILE A 21 36.82 -19.84 -62.24
CA ILE A 21 36.96 -21.25 -61.80
C ILE A 21 38.45 -21.52 -61.36
N ARG A 22 38.69 -22.54 -60.48
CA ARG A 22 39.87 -23.47 -60.38
C ARG A 22 41.11 -23.16 -59.48
N PRO A 23 41.94 -24.18 -59.09
CA PRO A 23 41.86 -24.79 -57.73
C PRO A 23 43.24 -25.08 -57.02
N ARG A 24 43.15 -25.60 -55.78
CA ARG A 24 44.03 -26.60 -55.09
C ARG A 24 45.56 -26.42 -55.07
N ALA A 25 46.11 -26.21 -53.87
CA ALA A 25 47.19 -26.97 -53.17
C ALA A 25 47.61 -26.15 -51.93
N ALA A 26 47.94 -26.64 -50.73
CA ALA A 26 48.29 -27.97 -50.26
C ALA A 26 47.96 -28.10 -48.75
N LEU A 27 47.71 -29.34 -48.32
CA LEU A 27 47.57 -29.79 -46.93
C LEU A 27 48.93 -29.89 -46.22
N ALA A 28 48.95 -29.67 -44.89
CA ALA A 28 49.49 -30.57 -43.86
C ALA A 28 49.31 -29.88 -42.48
N ALA A 29 48.31 -30.24 -41.66
CA ALA A 29 48.25 -31.37 -40.74
C ALA A 29 48.99 -31.13 -39.40
N ALA A 30 48.22 -30.82 -38.35
CA ALA A 30 48.57 -31.11 -36.96
C ALA A 30 47.30 -31.46 -36.15
N CYS A 31 47.17 -32.75 -35.85
CA CYS A 31 46.61 -33.34 -34.63
C CYS A 31 45.09 -33.28 -34.36
N VAL A 32 44.40 -34.29 -34.90
CA VAL A 32 43.24 -34.94 -34.29
C VAL A 32 43.68 -35.68 -33.03
N VAL A 33 43.40 -35.11 -31.84
CA VAL A 33 43.32 -35.85 -30.56
C VAL A 33 42.21 -35.18 -29.74
N LEU A 34 41.21 -35.96 -29.32
CA LEU A 34 40.03 -35.61 -28.49
C LEU A 34 38.74 -35.17 -29.22
N GLY A 35 38.43 -35.81 -30.35
CA GLY A 35 37.04 -36.05 -30.73
C GLY A 35 36.59 -37.40 -30.16
N LEU A 36 35.98 -37.40 -28.97
CA LEU A 36 35.03 -38.37 -28.39
C LEU A 36 35.00 -38.21 -26.87
N GLY A 37 34.39 -37.12 -26.43
CA GLY A 37 34.01 -36.87 -25.05
C GLY A 37 32.57 -36.36 -25.01
N LEU A 38 31.61 -37.29 -25.13
CA LEU A 38 30.36 -37.32 -24.37
C LEU A 38 29.45 -36.06 -24.51
N ILE A 39 28.44 -36.06 -25.38
CA ILE A 39 27.09 -36.55 -25.03
C ILE A 39 26.83 -36.46 -23.52
N GLY A 40 26.34 -35.30 -23.07
CA GLY A 40 26.00 -35.09 -21.66
C GLY A 40 25.91 -33.61 -21.29
N GLY A 41 24.94 -32.89 -21.86
CA GLY A 41 24.71 -31.48 -21.52
C GLY A 41 23.45 -30.87 -22.11
N ALA A 42 22.47 -31.69 -22.50
CA ALA A 42 21.09 -31.25 -22.46
C ALA A 42 20.64 -31.34 -20.99
N VAL A 43 19.77 -30.42 -20.57
CA VAL A 43 19.20 -30.30 -19.22
C VAL A 43 20.08 -29.57 -18.18
N THR A 44 20.18 -28.25 -18.27
CA THR A 44 20.08 -27.30 -17.12
C THR A 44 20.24 -25.86 -17.64
N GLY A 45 19.19 -25.35 -18.25
CA GLY A 45 19.08 -23.93 -18.59
C GLY A 45 17.65 -23.48 -18.88
N SER A 46 16.66 -24.37 -18.72
CA SER A 46 15.23 -24.09 -18.90
C SER A 46 14.53 -23.80 -17.56
N TRP A 47 15.22 -23.12 -16.64
CA TRP A 47 14.64 -22.68 -15.36
C TRP A 47 15.13 -21.27 -15.00
N LEU A 48 14.93 -20.31 -15.90
CA LEU A 48 14.91 -18.88 -15.52
C LEU A 48 13.76 -18.10 -16.18
N THR A 49 12.85 -18.77 -16.89
CA THR A 49 11.50 -18.27 -17.13
C THR A 49 10.51 -19.08 -16.29
N GLY A 50 10.86 -19.24 -15.01
CA GLY A 50 9.93 -19.73 -14.00
C GLY A 50 9.11 -18.54 -13.52
N ASP A 51 7.83 -18.54 -13.89
CA ASP A 51 6.72 -17.82 -13.28
C ASP A 51 7.13 -16.77 -12.22
N SER A 52 7.68 -15.65 -12.66
CA SER A 52 8.12 -14.58 -11.77
C SER A 52 6.94 -13.71 -11.31
N GLY A 53 5.72 -14.07 -11.73
CA GLY A 53 4.48 -13.39 -11.39
C GLY A 53 3.91 -13.83 -10.06
N ASP A 54 3.73 -15.14 -9.83
CA ASP A 54 3.02 -15.63 -8.64
C ASP A 54 3.94 -15.71 -7.41
N GLY A 55 5.19 -16.15 -7.59
CA GLY A 55 6.19 -16.20 -6.53
C GLY A 55 6.57 -14.81 -5.96
N GLY A 56 6.63 -13.79 -6.82
CA GLY A 56 6.92 -12.42 -6.42
C GLY A 56 5.79 -11.76 -5.63
N ALA A 57 4.54 -12.01 -6.05
CA ALA A 57 3.35 -11.53 -5.35
C ALA A 57 3.18 -12.19 -3.97
N ALA A 58 3.39 -13.51 -3.89
CA ALA A 58 3.36 -14.25 -2.62
C ALA A 58 4.46 -13.77 -1.66
N GLY A 59 5.69 -13.55 -2.17
CA GLY A 59 6.79 -12.99 -1.38
C GLY A 59 6.50 -11.58 -0.86
N THR A 60 5.90 -10.72 -1.69
CA THR A 60 5.50 -9.36 -1.29
C THR A 60 4.42 -9.36 -0.21
N PHE A 61 3.41 -10.22 -0.37
CA PHE A 61 2.36 -10.39 0.62
C PHE A 61 2.93 -10.83 1.98
N ALA A 62 3.82 -11.84 1.98
CA ALA A 62 4.46 -12.33 3.19
C ALA A 62 5.35 -11.26 3.85
N ALA A 63 6.18 -10.56 3.06
CA ALA A 63 7.04 -9.48 3.56
C ALA A 63 6.22 -8.36 4.22
N ALA A 64 5.12 -7.94 3.59
CA ALA A 64 4.21 -6.93 4.13
C ALA A 64 3.65 -7.33 5.51
N GLY A 65 3.39 -8.63 5.73
CA GLY A 65 2.90 -9.16 7.00
C GLY A 65 3.88 -9.07 8.17
N THR A 66 5.17 -8.84 7.91
CA THR A 66 6.20 -8.73 8.95
C THR A 66 6.44 -7.28 9.41
N LEU A 67 5.97 -6.29 8.64
CA LEU A 67 6.33 -4.87 8.83
C LEU A 67 6.01 -4.35 10.23
N TRP A 68 5.04 -4.93 10.94
CA TRP A 68 4.73 -4.51 12.31
C TRP A 68 5.90 -4.65 13.30
N HIS A 69 6.86 -5.54 13.02
CA HIS A 69 8.06 -5.74 13.86
C HIS A 69 9.38 -5.44 13.14
N SER A 70 9.37 -5.37 11.80
CA SER A 70 10.60 -5.21 11.01
C SER A 70 10.92 -3.77 10.62
N ILE A 71 10.00 -2.81 10.82
CA ILE A 71 10.28 -1.39 10.59
C ILE A 71 9.89 -0.51 11.80
N PRO A 72 10.55 0.66 11.96
CA PRO A 72 10.20 1.60 13.02
C PRO A 72 8.76 2.08 12.90
N VAL A 73 8.11 2.29 14.05
CA VAL A 73 6.73 2.79 14.10
C VAL A 73 6.57 4.15 13.41
N ASP A 74 7.62 4.99 13.37
CA ASP A 74 7.61 6.28 12.68
C ASP A 74 7.54 6.17 11.16
N ARG A 75 7.86 5.00 10.59
CA ARG A 75 7.65 4.73 9.16
C ARG A 75 6.21 4.31 8.88
N LEU A 76 5.59 3.57 9.79
CA LEU A 76 4.19 3.15 9.69
C LEU A 76 3.22 4.29 10.00
N PHE A 77 3.55 5.09 11.02
CA PHE A 77 2.78 6.22 11.50
C PHE A 77 3.69 7.45 11.59
N PRO A 78 3.92 8.18 10.49
CA PRO A 78 4.79 9.36 10.52
C PRO A 78 4.36 10.38 11.59
N PRO A 79 5.31 11.09 12.24
CA PRO A 79 4.99 12.14 13.20
C PRO A 79 4.09 13.25 12.62
N THR A 80 4.25 13.54 11.33
CA THR A 80 3.41 14.46 10.57
C THR A 80 3.00 13.80 9.26
N VAL A 81 1.74 13.95 8.87
CA VAL A 81 1.21 13.43 7.61
C VAL A 81 0.58 14.59 6.83
N ASP A 82 1.06 14.78 5.60
CA ASP A 82 0.54 15.82 4.72
C ASP A 82 -0.58 15.33 3.81
N GLY A 83 -1.58 16.18 3.71
CA GLY A 83 -2.94 15.89 3.31
C GLY A 83 -3.37 16.57 2.03
N ARG A 84 -2.51 16.64 1.00
CA ARG A 84 -2.84 17.44 -0.19
C ARG A 84 -4.17 17.02 -0.82
N GLY A 85 -5.11 17.95 -0.94
CA GLY A 85 -6.46 17.71 -1.45
C GLY A 85 -7.34 16.77 -0.62
N ALA A 86 -6.98 16.48 0.63
CA ALA A 86 -7.73 15.53 1.46
C ALA A 86 -9.00 16.12 2.07
N GLY A 87 -9.06 17.43 2.24
CA GLY A 87 -10.13 18.15 2.91
C GLY A 87 -11.35 18.45 2.02
N PRO A 88 -12.41 19.01 2.62
CA PRO A 88 -13.59 19.48 1.89
C PRO A 88 -13.19 20.44 0.75
N GLY A 89 -13.82 20.29 -0.42
CA GLY A 89 -13.52 21.11 -1.59
C GLY A 89 -12.10 20.94 -2.16
N GLY A 90 -11.36 19.89 -1.76
CA GLY A 90 -9.97 19.69 -2.18
C GLY A 90 -8.98 20.54 -1.40
N ALA A 91 -9.34 21.03 -0.21
CA ALA A 91 -8.41 21.71 0.68
C ALA A 91 -7.31 20.76 1.18
N ASP A 92 -6.12 21.31 1.44
CA ASP A 92 -5.05 20.55 2.06
C ASP A 92 -5.34 20.30 3.55
N ARG A 93 -4.84 19.18 4.06
CA ARG A 93 -4.87 18.82 5.48
C ARG A 93 -3.46 18.55 5.98
N THR A 94 -3.25 18.68 7.27
CA THR A 94 -2.04 18.20 7.93
C THR A 94 -2.45 17.58 9.26
N TRP A 95 -1.89 16.41 9.54
CA TRP A 95 -2.12 15.69 10.80
C TRP A 95 -0.81 15.57 11.57
N THR A 96 -0.86 15.86 12.86
CA THR A 96 0.27 15.68 13.78
C THR A 96 -0.04 14.54 14.74
N ARG A 97 0.86 13.55 14.81
CA ARG A 97 0.72 12.38 15.68
C ARG A 97 0.90 12.84 17.13
N ILE A 98 -0.11 12.60 17.95
CA ILE A 98 -0.10 12.95 19.38
C ILE A 98 0.13 11.74 20.27
N ALA A 99 -0.12 10.52 19.76
CA ALA A 99 0.16 9.29 20.49
C ALA A 99 0.30 8.08 19.58
N VAL A 100 1.05 7.09 20.06
CA VAL A 100 1.07 5.71 19.55
C VAL A 100 0.56 4.82 20.67
N ALA A 101 -0.37 3.92 20.36
CA ALA A 101 -0.91 3.02 21.36
C ALA A 101 0.20 2.05 21.84
N PRO A 102 0.25 1.74 23.14
CA PRO A 102 1.12 0.68 23.63
C PRO A 102 0.71 -0.64 22.98
N ASP A 103 1.64 -1.58 23.02
CA ASP A 103 1.36 -2.93 22.58
C ASP A 103 0.14 -3.51 23.31
N SER A 104 -0.86 -3.90 22.53
CA SER A 104 -2.07 -4.56 23.00
C SER A 104 -2.56 -5.55 21.94
N GLY A 105 -3.25 -6.61 22.39
CA GLY A 105 -3.93 -7.53 21.47
C GLY A 105 -5.11 -6.86 20.73
N CYS A 106 -5.70 -7.57 19.78
CA CYS A 106 -6.78 -7.03 18.94
C CYS A 106 -8.19 -7.03 19.60
N ALA A 107 -8.35 -7.61 20.78
CA ALA A 107 -9.68 -7.90 21.35
C ALA A 107 -10.50 -6.65 21.65
N ASP A 108 -9.86 -5.58 22.11
CA ASP A 108 -10.51 -4.36 22.61
C ASP A 108 -10.45 -3.19 21.63
N ALA A 109 -10.07 -3.46 20.37
CA ALA A 109 -9.90 -2.43 19.36
C ALA A 109 -11.09 -2.24 18.43
N PHE A 110 -12.11 -3.10 18.53
CA PHE A 110 -13.25 -3.12 17.64
C PHE A 110 -14.53 -3.38 18.43
N ASP A 111 -15.63 -2.81 17.95
CA ASP A 111 -16.95 -3.21 18.43
C ASP A 111 -17.16 -4.73 18.22
N PRO A 112 -17.96 -5.39 19.08
CA PRO A 112 -18.06 -6.86 19.07
C PRO A 112 -18.43 -7.45 17.71
N LEU A 113 -19.31 -6.78 16.96
CA LEU A 113 -19.73 -7.25 15.65
C LEU A 113 -18.63 -7.06 14.59
N LEU A 114 -17.84 -5.98 14.65
CA LEU A 114 -16.70 -5.78 13.75
C LEU A 114 -15.61 -6.81 14.03
N ARG A 115 -15.35 -7.10 15.31
CA ARG A 115 -14.44 -8.18 15.72
C ARG A 115 -14.88 -9.52 15.14
N LYS A 116 -16.18 -9.83 15.17
CA LYS A 116 -16.75 -11.04 14.57
C LYS A 116 -16.65 -11.04 13.04
N ALA A 117 -16.82 -9.88 12.40
CA ALA A 117 -16.64 -9.76 10.95
C ALA A 117 -15.19 -10.01 10.51
N LEU A 118 -14.22 -9.58 11.32
CA LEU A 118 -12.78 -9.72 11.08
C LEU A 118 -12.19 -11.05 11.57
N SER A 119 -12.91 -11.83 12.39
CA SER A 119 -12.38 -13.08 12.94
C SER A 119 -11.91 -14.11 11.91
N PRO A 120 -12.49 -14.23 10.69
CA PRO A 120 -12.02 -15.19 9.68
C PRO A 120 -10.57 -14.97 9.23
N VAL A 121 -10.06 -13.73 9.29
CA VAL A 121 -8.66 -13.43 8.92
C VAL A 121 -7.70 -13.49 10.12
N GLY A 122 -8.24 -13.61 11.33
CA GLY A 122 -7.47 -13.65 12.56
C GLY A 122 -6.74 -12.33 12.86
N CYS A 123 -6.02 -12.33 13.97
CA CYS A 123 -5.19 -11.21 14.42
C CYS A 123 -3.79 -11.73 14.75
N THR A 124 -2.80 -11.18 14.08
CA THR A 124 -1.38 -11.32 14.42
C THR A 124 -0.97 -10.16 15.32
N ARG A 125 -1.27 -8.93 14.89
CA ARG A 125 -0.89 -7.72 15.59
C ARG A 125 -1.82 -6.57 15.26
N LEU A 126 -2.03 -5.68 16.21
CA LEU A 126 -2.68 -4.40 15.96
C LEU A 126 -1.76 -3.26 16.37
N LEU A 127 -1.54 -2.32 15.46
CA LEU A 127 -0.85 -1.07 15.73
C LEU A 127 -1.83 0.09 15.57
N ARG A 128 -1.76 1.09 16.45
CA ARG A 128 -2.63 2.28 16.41
C ARG A 128 -1.84 3.53 16.71
N ALA A 129 -2.22 4.62 16.07
CA ALA A 129 -1.74 5.95 16.39
C ALA A 129 -2.91 6.94 16.35
N THR A 130 -2.87 7.94 17.22
CA THR A 130 -3.85 9.03 17.25
C THR A 130 -3.17 10.32 16.82
N TYR A 131 -3.86 11.06 15.97
CA TYR A 131 -3.43 12.32 15.38
C TYR A 131 -4.42 13.42 15.73
N THR A 132 -3.95 14.66 15.70
CA THR A 132 -4.79 15.85 15.65
C THR A 132 -4.56 16.61 14.35
N ASP A 133 -5.57 17.32 13.87
CA ASP A 133 -5.46 18.15 12.68
C ASP A 133 -4.71 19.47 12.98
N ALA A 134 -4.35 20.22 11.93
CA ALA A 134 -3.65 21.49 12.06
C ALA A 134 -4.38 22.52 12.94
N THR A 135 -5.71 22.46 13.04
CA THR A 135 -6.51 23.38 13.87
C THR A 135 -6.71 22.88 15.30
N GLN A 136 -6.27 21.65 15.62
CA GLN A 136 -6.52 20.97 16.89
C GLN A 136 -8.01 20.84 17.24
N SER A 137 -8.88 20.91 16.24
CA SER A 137 -10.33 20.76 16.41
C SER A 137 -10.76 19.30 16.34
N PHE A 138 -9.97 18.46 15.68
CA PHE A 138 -10.28 17.07 15.43
C PHE A 138 -9.19 16.14 15.96
N VAL A 139 -9.62 14.94 16.31
CA VAL A 139 -8.76 13.82 16.65
C VAL A 139 -9.12 12.64 15.78
N THR A 140 -8.11 11.94 15.28
CA THR A 140 -8.28 10.78 14.41
C THR A 140 -7.35 9.67 14.84
N THR A 141 -7.91 8.51 15.21
CA THR A 141 -7.14 7.29 15.43
C THR A 141 -7.10 6.49 14.14
N VAL A 142 -5.90 6.15 13.68
CA VAL A 142 -5.66 5.23 12.55
C VAL A 142 -5.07 3.92 13.10
N GLY A 143 -5.43 2.80 12.49
CA GLY A 143 -4.93 1.49 12.89
C GLY A 143 -4.58 0.60 11.70
N LEU A 144 -3.60 -0.27 11.95
CA LEU A 144 -3.15 -1.34 11.06
C LEU A 144 -3.33 -2.67 11.78
N LEU A 145 -4.36 -3.43 11.39
CA LEU A 145 -4.57 -4.80 11.85
C LEU A 145 -3.83 -5.75 10.92
N PHE A 146 -2.73 -6.32 11.40
CA PHE A 146 -2.01 -7.40 10.74
C PHE A 146 -2.72 -8.72 11.04
N THR A 147 -3.06 -9.47 10.00
CA THR A 147 -3.89 -10.67 10.04
C THR A 147 -3.04 -11.93 9.95
N LYS A 148 -3.67 -13.09 10.11
CA LYS A 148 -3.06 -14.41 9.87
C LYS A 148 -3.43 -14.97 8.49
N ALA A 149 -4.25 -14.25 7.74
CA ALA A 149 -4.81 -14.69 6.48
C ALA A 149 -3.79 -14.63 5.34
N ASP A 150 -3.99 -15.51 4.37
CA ASP A 150 -3.35 -15.44 3.06
C ASP A 150 -4.12 -14.49 2.11
N ALA A 151 -3.58 -14.27 0.92
CA ALA A 151 -4.17 -13.38 -0.06
C ALA A 151 -5.60 -13.80 -0.50
N PRO A 152 -5.90 -15.10 -0.75
CA PRO A 152 -7.28 -15.55 -0.98
C PRO A 152 -8.25 -15.16 0.14
N ALA A 153 -7.92 -15.42 1.40
CA ALA A 153 -8.80 -15.09 2.53
C ALA A 153 -8.99 -13.57 2.69
N MET A 154 -7.94 -12.77 2.46
CA MET A 154 -8.06 -11.30 2.44
C MET A 154 -8.98 -10.81 1.31
N ARG A 155 -8.90 -11.41 0.11
CA ARG A 155 -9.83 -11.12 -1.01
C ARG A 155 -11.27 -11.48 -0.66
N SER A 156 -11.50 -12.65 -0.05
CA SER A 156 -12.83 -13.04 0.42
C SER A 156 -13.38 -12.07 1.46
N LEU A 157 -12.54 -11.59 2.39
CA LEU A 157 -12.93 -10.56 3.35
C LEU A 157 -13.31 -9.25 2.66
N ALA A 158 -12.52 -8.80 1.69
CA ALA A 158 -12.80 -7.57 0.94
C ALA A 158 -14.12 -7.66 0.15
N VAL A 159 -14.37 -8.79 -0.52
CA VAL A 159 -15.64 -9.08 -1.20
C VAL A 159 -16.80 -9.01 -0.21
N ARG A 160 -16.66 -9.63 0.96
CA ARG A 160 -17.69 -9.62 2.00
C ARG A 160 -18.00 -8.21 2.51
N PHE A 161 -16.96 -7.42 2.80
CA PHE A 161 -17.14 -6.03 3.25
C PHE A 161 -17.93 -5.21 2.23
N ARG A 162 -17.62 -5.37 0.94
CA ARG A 162 -18.32 -4.70 -0.15
C ARG A 162 -19.77 -5.18 -0.30
N ASP A 163 -19.98 -6.49 -0.39
CA ASP A 163 -21.28 -7.07 -0.75
C ASP A 163 -22.29 -6.96 0.41
N GLU A 164 -21.81 -7.05 1.66
CA GLU A 164 -22.65 -6.89 2.86
C GLU A 164 -22.64 -5.44 3.42
N GLY A 165 -21.89 -4.51 2.81
CA GLY A 165 -21.80 -3.11 3.25
C GLY A 165 -21.28 -2.95 4.68
N LEU A 166 -20.34 -3.79 5.10
CA LEU A 166 -19.88 -3.85 6.49
C LEU A 166 -19.12 -2.58 6.92
N ASP A 167 -18.49 -1.88 5.98
CA ASP A 167 -17.85 -0.58 6.19
C ASP A 167 -18.84 0.56 6.45
N ARG A 168 -20.15 0.33 6.22
CA ARG A 168 -21.22 1.34 6.36
C ARG A 168 -22.08 1.18 7.60
N ARG A 169 -21.98 0.05 8.29
CA ARG A 169 -22.81 -0.25 9.44
C ARG A 169 -22.36 0.48 10.70
N THR A 170 -23.29 1.16 11.35
CA THR A 170 -23.05 1.96 12.56
C THR A 170 -22.80 1.13 13.83
N ASP A 171 -22.88 -0.20 13.75
CA ASP A 171 -22.57 -1.15 14.82
C ASP A 171 -21.28 -1.95 14.57
N LEU A 172 -20.55 -1.62 13.49
CA LEU A 172 -19.28 -2.22 13.09
C LEU A 172 -18.13 -1.21 13.13
N LEU A 173 -17.95 -0.52 14.26
CA LEU A 173 -16.95 0.56 14.33
C LEU A 173 -15.63 0.09 14.95
N PRO A 174 -14.49 0.59 14.43
CA PRO A 174 -13.23 0.53 15.14
C PRO A 174 -13.26 1.46 16.36
N ARG A 175 -12.55 1.07 17.41
CA ARG A 175 -12.41 1.87 18.63
C ARG A 175 -11.21 2.81 18.53
N PRO A 176 -11.36 4.07 18.96
CA PRO A 176 -10.26 5.01 19.03
C PRO A 176 -9.23 4.60 20.09
N TYR A 177 -8.09 5.29 20.08
CA TYR A 177 -7.10 5.24 21.15
C TYR A 177 -7.06 6.60 21.87
N ALA A 178 -7.70 6.65 23.03
CA ALA A 178 -7.76 7.82 23.90
C ALA A 178 -6.47 7.93 24.73
N ALA A 179 -5.48 8.65 24.22
CA ALA A 179 -4.20 8.81 24.91
C ALA A 179 -4.34 9.80 26.09
N PRO A 180 -4.06 9.38 27.34
CA PRO A 180 -4.10 10.26 28.49
C PRO A 180 -3.13 11.44 28.34
N GLY A 181 -3.51 12.61 28.88
CA GLY A 181 -2.67 13.81 28.82
C GLY A 181 -2.58 14.48 27.44
N THR A 182 -3.42 14.07 26.47
CA THR A 182 -3.50 14.68 25.13
C THR A 182 -4.91 15.20 24.84
N VAL A 183 -5.08 15.94 23.75
CA VAL A 183 -6.41 16.36 23.25
C VAL A 183 -7.32 15.18 22.88
N ALA A 184 -6.79 13.96 22.75
CA ALA A 184 -7.58 12.75 22.53
C ALA A 184 -7.99 12.04 23.84
N ALA A 185 -7.71 12.58 25.02
CA ALA A 185 -8.00 11.91 26.30
C ALA A 185 -9.49 11.54 26.47
N ALA A 186 -10.40 12.34 25.90
CA ALA A 186 -11.84 12.08 25.91
C ALA A 186 -12.35 11.31 24.68
N PHE A 187 -11.48 10.92 23.74
CA PHE A 187 -11.87 10.31 22.46
C PHE A 187 -12.19 8.82 22.61
N GLY A 188 -13.34 8.50 23.21
CA GLY A 188 -13.83 7.15 23.44
C GLY A 188 -14.96 6.73 22.52
N ASP A 189 -15.70 5.69 22.91
CA ASP A 189 -16.73 5.07 22.09
C ASP A 189 -17.84 6.04 21.63
N ARG A 190 -18.23 6.99 22.49
CA ARG A 190 -19.28 7.97 22.20
C ARG A 190 -18.82 9.12 21.29
N GLN A 191 -17.52 9.32 21.15
CA GLN A 191 -16.95 10.44 20.41
C GLN A 191 -16.65 10.07 18.94
N ARG A 192 -16.83 8.81 18.55
CA ARG A 192 -16.66 8.35 17.17
C ARG A 192 -17.70 9.03 16.28
N ALA A 193 -17.27 9.91 15.38
CA ALA A 193 -18.18 10.65 14.51
C ALA A 193 -18.15 10.15 13.07
N SER A 194 -16.98 9.78 12.57
CA SER A 194 -16.84 9.18 11.24
C SER A 194 -15.73 8.13 11.21
N TRP A 195 -15.86 7.15 10.32
CA TRP A 195 -14.89 6.06 10.22
C TRP A 195 -14.74 5.54 8.79
N THR A 196 -13.64 4.82 8.56
CA THR A 196 -13.42 4.04 7.35
C THR A 196 -12.68 2.75 7.70
N VAL A 197 -12.93 1.69 6.93
CA VAL A 197 -12.22 0.41 7.01
C VAL A 197 -11.86 0.00 5.58
N SER A 198 -10.59 -0.35 5.37
CA SER A 198 -10.02 -0.75 4.09
C SER A 198 -9.32 -2.10 4.26
N VAL A 199 -9.78 -3.10 3.52
CA VAL A 199 -9.18 -4.44 3.50
C VAL A 199 -8.16 -4.49 2.37
N LEU A 200 -6.87 -4.65 2.70
CA LEU A 200 -5.84 -4.77 1.68
C LEU A 200 -5.85 -6.20 1.13
N THR A 201 -5.87 -6.36 -0.18
CA THR A 201 -5.91 -7.67 -0.84
C THR A 201 -4.51 -8.19 -1.20
N GLU A 202 -3.55 -7.27 -1.22
CA GLU A 202 -2.15 -7.40 -1.59
C GLU A 202 -1.23 -7.51 -0.36
N ALA A 203 -1.78 -7.39 0.85
CA ALA A 203 -1.09 -7.54 2.12
C ALA A 203 -2.04 -8.11 3.18
N PRO A 204 -1.55 -8.84 4.20
CA PRO A 204 -2.37 -9.35 5.30
C PRO A 204 -2.69 -8.24 6.31
N VAL A 205 -3.26 -7.12 5.85
CA VAL A 205 -3.53 -5.93 6.66
C VAL A 205 -4.93 -5.38 6.39
N VAL A 206 -5.63 -5.00 7.47
CA VAL A 206 -6.82 -4.14 7.42
C VAL A 206 -6.44 -2.78 8.00
N VAL A 207 -6.61 -1.73 7.21
CA VAL A 207 -6.41 -0.34 7.63
C VAL A 207 -7.76 0.21 8.08
N TYR A 208 -7.78 0.96 9.17
CA TYR A 208 -8.98 1.70 9.55
C TYR A 208 -8.62 3.07 10.09
N ALA A 209 -9.59 3.97 10.08
CA ALA A 209 -9.51 5.19 10.86
C ALA A 209 -10.87 5.54 11.46
N VAL A 210 -10.85 6.24 12.59
CA VAL A 210 -12.01 6.83 13.24
C VAL A 210 -11.66 8.23 13.69
N SER A 211 -12.53 9.19 13.36
CA SER A 211 -12.39 10.61 13.68
C SER A 211 -13.50 11.09 14.60
N GLY A 212 -13.20 12.14 15.36
CA GLY A 212 -14.11 12.82 16.26
C GLY A 212 -13.63 14.23 16.59
N TRP A 213 -14.42 14.95 17.38
CA TRP A 213 -14.04 16.27 17.88
C TRP A 213 -13.08 16.17 19.06
N ALA A 214 -12.07 17.05 19.06
CA ALA A 214 -11.04 17.09 20.10
C ALA A 214 -11.58 17.58 21.47
N ASP A 215 -12.72 18.27 21.49
CA ASP A 215 -13.34 18.74 22.73
C ASP A 215 -14.14 17.67 23.49
N GLY A 216 -14.14 16.42 22.99
CA GLY A 216 -14.74 15.28 23.66
C GLY A 216 -16.27 15.22 23.57
N ARG A 217 -16.92 16.11 22.80
CA ARG A 217 -18.37 16.03 22.59
C ARG A 217 -18.75 14.69 21.95
N ALA A 218 -19.87 14.12 22.37
CA ALA A 218 -20.38 12.89 21.76
C ALA A 218 -20.83 13.15 20.32
N ALA A 219 -20.66 12.16 19.45
CA ALA A 219 -21.35 12.10 18.19
C ALA A 219 -22.73 11.47 18.42
N ASP A 220 -23.80 12.07 17.91
CA ASP A 220 -25.14 11.50 18.05
C ASP A 220 -25.25 10.17 17.29
N VAL A 221 -25.11 10.23 15.96
CA VAL A 221 -25.07 9.06 15.09
C VAL A 221 -23.79 9.15 14.27
N PRO A 222 -22.86 8.19 14.42
CA PRO A 222 -21.67 8.18 13.59
C PRO A 222 -22.07 7.96 12.13
N GLN A 223 -21.33 8.59 11.21
CA GLN A 223 -21.56 8.42 9.77
C GLN A 223 -20.31 7.85 9.06
N PRO A 224 -20.44 6.84 8.18
CA PRO A 224 -19.30 6.33 7.40
C PRO A 224 -18.65 7.46 6.61
N ALA A 225 -17.31 7.49 6.53
CA ALA A 225 -16.57 8.60 5.92
C ALA A 225 -17.02 8.86 4.48
N ALA A 226 -17.24 7.79 3.71
CA ALA A 226 -17.68 7.92 2.33
C ALA A 226 -19.14 8.37 2.17
N ASP A 227 -19.96 8.38 3.22
CA ASP A 227 -21.27 9.04 3.24
C ASP A 227 -21.17 10.48 3.74
N ALA A 228 -20.35 10.73 4.76
CA ALA A 228 -20.07 12.06 5.28
C ALA A 228 -19.39 12.98 4.25
N MET A 229 -18.67 12.41 3.28
CA MET A 229 -18.00 13.15 2.19
C MET A 229 -18.88 13.36 0.94
N LYS A 230 -20.13 12.86 0.92
CA LYS A 230 -21.03 13.08 -0.22
C LYS A 230 -21.43 14.54 -0.32
N ALA A 231 -21.57 15.04 -1.55
CA ALA A 231 -22.12 16.36 -1.80
C ALA A 231 -23.53 16.48 -1.17
N GLY A 232 -23.77 17.59 -0.45
CA GLY A 232 -25.05 17.85 0.22
C GLY A 232 -25.27 17.08 1.54
N ALA A 233 -24.30 16.28 2.01
CA ALA A 233 -24.39 15.65 3.33
C ALA A 233 -24.39 16.74 4.42
N ALA A 234 -25.43 16.72 5.27
CA ALA A 234 -25.70 17.79 6.24
C ALA A 234 -25.64 17.32 7.70
N THR A 235 -25.12 16.12 7.96
CA THR A 235 -24.90 15.67 9.35
C THR A 235 -23.79 16.53 9.99
N PRO A 236 -23.73 16.60 11.33
CA PRO A 236 -22.62 17.28 12.01
C PRO A 236 -21.25 16.74 11.60
N ALA A 237 -21.11 15.42 11.40
CA ALA A 237 -19.87 14.81 10.95
C ALA A 237 -19.48 15.22 9.52
N ALA A 238 -20.46 15.32 8.62
CA ALA A 238 -20.24 15.79 7.25
C ALA A 238 -19.83 17.26 7.22
N GLN A 239 -20.57 18.13 7.89
CA GLN A 239 -20.32 19.57 7.90
C GLN A 239 -19.00 19.94 8.60
N ALA A 240 -18.60 19.19 9.62
CA ALA A 240 -17.29 19.35 10.26
C ALA A 240 -16.13 18.83 9.38
N GLY A 241 -16.41 18.04 8.34
CA GLY A 241 -15.39 17.40 7.52
C GLY A 241 -14.73 16.18 8.17
N LEU A 242 -15.36 15.54 9.17
CA LEU A 242 -14.79 14.40 9.89
C LEU A 242 -14.62 13.15 9.00
N GLY A 243 -15.44 13.02 7.94
CA GLY A 243 -15.20 12.00 6.91
C GLY A 243 -13.88 12.19 6.17
N HIS A 244 -13.52 13.44 5.87
CA HIS A 244 -12.23 13.79 5.27
C HIS A 244 -11.06 13.53 6.22
N GLU A 245 -11.25 13.74 7.53
CA GLU A 245 -10.26 13.40 8.55
C GLU A 245 -9.97 11.89 8.56
N ALA A 246 -11.02 11.07 8.69
CA ALA A 246 -10.88 9.61 8.76
C ALA A 246 -10.31 9.03 7.46
N LYS A 247 -10.98 9.29 6.32
CA LYS A 247 -10.54 8.73 5.03
C LYS A 247 -9.21 9.32 4.56
N GLY A 248 -9.03 10.63 4.73
CA GLY A 248 -7.83 11.33 4.29
C GLY A 248 -6.57 10.77 4.94
N LEU A 249 -6.59 10.58 6.26
CA LEU A 249 -5.47 10.01 7.01
C LEU A 249 -5.27 8.52 6.71
N ALA A 250 -6.34 7.72 6.71
CA ALA A 250 -6.27 6.28 6.41
C ALA A 250 -5.62 6.03 5.04
N ASP A 251 -6.07 6.72 3.99
CA ASP A 251 -5.55 6.56 2.64
C ASP A 251 -4.04 6.87 2.56
N ARG A 252 -3.53 7.77 3.41
CA ARG A 252 -2.12 8.20 3.42
C ARG A 252 -1.23 7.22 4.16
N ILE A 253 -1.69 6.76 5.32
CA ILE A 253 -1.03 5.68 6.05
C ILE A 253 -1.01 4.41 5.20
N GLU A 254 -2.11 4.09 4.51
CA GLU A 254 -2.19 2.96 3.59
C GLU A 254 -1.19 3.10 2.43
N ARG A 255 -1.09 4.27 1.79
CA ARG A 255 -0.08 4.51 0.74
C ARG A 255 1.35 4.37 1.27
N GLY A 256 1.65 4.97 2.42
CA GLY A 256 2.98 4.86 3.04
C GLY A 256 3.33 3.41 3.42
N PHE A 257 2.35 2.65 3.90
CA PHE A 257 2.49 1.22 4.15
C PHE A 257 2.82 0.45 2.87
N ARG A 258 2.06 0.65 1.78
CA ARG A 258 2.33 0.00 0.48
C ARG A 258 3.71 0.33 -0.07
N THR A 259 4.11 1.61 0.00
CA THR A 259 5.45 2.01 -0.42
C THR A 259 6.52 1.28 0.39
N THR A 260 6.34 1.16 1.69
CA THR A 260 7.31 0.47 2.54
C THR A 260 7.33 -1.04 2.29
N ALA A 261 6.18 -1.66 2.03
CA ALA A 261 6.09 -3.07 1.65
C ALA A 261 6.81 -3.37 0.33
N GLY A 262 6.66 -2.51 -0.68
CA GLY A 262 7.39 -2.64 -1.95
C GLY A 262 8.91 -2.47 -1.80
N GLN A 263 9.37 -1.59 -0.90
CA GLN A 263 10.80 -1.43 -0.63
C GLN A 263 11.42 -2.63 0.11
N ALA A 264 10.65 -3.27 0.99
CA ALA A 264 11.10 -4.43 1.77
C ALA A 264 11.35 -5.66 0.88
N THR A 265 10.69 -5.77 -0.27
CA THR A 265 10.88 -6.89 -1.21
C THR A 265 12.04 -6.67 -2.16
N GLU A 266 12.39 -5.41 -2.46
CA GLU A 266 13.54 -5.06 -3.31
C GLU A 266 14.89 -5.19 -2.61
N LYS A 267 14.92 -5.10 -1.28
CA LYS A 267 16.14 -5.28 -0.46
C LYS A 267 15.97 -6.48 0.49
N PRO A 268 16.27 -7.70 0.04
CA PRO A 268 16.32 -8.83 0.94
C PRO A 268 17.38 -8.54 1.99
N SER A 269 17.00 -8.60 3.27
CA SER A 269 17.93 -8.52 4.39
C SER A 269 18.83 -9.74 4.46
#